data_AF-A0A835H354-F1
#
_entry.id   AF-A0A835H354-F1
#
_cell.length_a   1.000
_cell.length_b   1.000
_cell.length_c   1.000
_cell.angle_alpha   90.00
_cell.angle_beta   90.00
_cell.angle_gamma   90.00
#
_symmetry.space_group_name_H-M   'P 1'
#
loop_
_entity.id
_entity.type
_entity.pdbx_description
1 polymer ?
#
loop_
_entity_poly.entity_id
_entity_poly.type
_entity_poly.pdbx_seq_one_letter_code
_entity_poly.pdbx_strand_id
1 'polypeptide(L)'
;MMSFIALDTILKQRSLTDSQRLRGARQYTSRVHVADICEALRASIRKPSSGRIYNIVDDDPASRAEVFAFAHTLIEKKWPGQIKTRNYSDMLGSSSQAQVLPGQKRVSNALLKNELGVQLFHPTYRSGLESIIKSMENPFH
;
A
#
# COMPACT_ATOMS: atom_id res chain seq x y z
N MET A 1 -1.87 -7.00 -3.63
CA MET A 1 -2.29 -6.15 -4.77
C MET A 1 -2.78 -4.77 -4.28
N MET A 2 -2.05 -4.09 -3.37
CA MET A 2 -2.48 -2.76 -2.85
C MET A 2 -1.45 -1.65 -3.06
N SER A 3 -0.16 -1.97 -3.15
CA SER A 3 0.91 -0.98 -3.32
C SER A 3 0.91 -0.32 -4.71
N PHE A 4 0.53 -1.06 -5.76
CA PHE A 4 0.42 -0.56 -7.13
C PHE A 4 -0.67 0.53 -7.29
N ILE A 5 -1.68 0.54 -6.43
CA ILE A 5 -2.85 1.40 -6.59
C ILE A 5 -2.50 2.88 -6.39
N ALA A 6 -1.61 3.22 -5.45
CA ALA A 6 -1.27 4.63 -5.19
C ALA A 6 -0.54 5.28 -6.37
N LEU A 7 0.53 4.64 -6.87
CA LEU A 7 1.29 5.12 -8.03
C LEU A 7 0.39 5.21 -9.27
N ASP A 8 -0.35 4.14 -9.57
CA ASP A 8 -1.25 4.09 -10.74
C ASP A 8 -2.35 5.16 -10.69
N THR A 9 -2.93 5.40 -9.50
CA THR A 9 -3.98 6.41 -9.33
C THR A 9 -3.45 7.82 -9.60
N ILE A 10 -2.24 8.12 -9.14
CA ILE A 10 -1.60 9.43 -9.35
C ILE A 10 -1.21 9.60 -10.82
N LEU A 11 -0.56 8.60 -11.43
CA LEU A 11 -0.13 8.64 -12.83
C LEU A 11 -1.30 8.83 -13.79
N LYS A 12 -2.43 8.17 -13.53
CA LYS A 12 -3.65 8.31 -14.35
C LYS A 12 -4.41 9.62 -14.11
N GLN A 13 -3.98 10.46 -13.16
CA GLN A 13 -4.62 11.73 -12.79
C GLN A 13 -6.15 11.61 -12.57
N ARG A 14 -6.60 10.47 -12.02
CA ARG A 14 -8.02 10.18 -11.83
C ARG A 14 -8.55 10.77 -10.53
N SER A 15 -9.75 11.32 -10.58
CA SER A 15 -10.53 11.61 -9.37
C SER A 15 -10.84 10.33 -8.61
N LEU A 16 -10.79 10.41 -7.28
CA LEU A 16 -11.18 9.29 -6.42
C LEU A 16 -12.70 9.08 -6.46
N THR A 17 -13.13 7.82 -6.51
CA THR A 17 -14.54 7.45 -6.30
C THR A 17 -14.97 7.69 -4.86
N ASP A 18 -16.27 7.79 -4.59
CA ASP A 18 -16.79 8.02 -3.23
C ASP A 18 -16.34 6.93 -2.25
N SER A 19 -16.32 5.66 -2.68
CA SER A 19 -15.80 4.57 -1.85
C SER A 19 -14.30 4.71 -1.57
N GLN A 20 -13.52 5.24 -2.52
CA GLN A 20 -12.10 5.52 -2.30
C GLN A 20 -11.90 6.71 -1.35
N ARG A 21 -12.72 7.76 -1.47
CA ARG A 21 -12.71 8.91 -0.55
C ARG A 21 -13.04 8.49 0.87
N LEU A 22 -14.10 7.70 1.06
CA LEU A 22 -14.48 7.16 2.37
C LEU A 22 -13.36 6.31 3.01
N ARG A 23 -12.67 5.48 2.21
CA ARG A 23 -11.48 4.75 2.68
C ARG A 23 -10.31 5.67 3.03
N GLY A 24 -10.22 6.84 2.40
CA GLY A 24 -9.22 7.86 2.68
C GLY A 24 -9.30 8.43 4.09
N ALA A 25 -10.49 8.42 4.72
CA ALA A 25 -10.69 8.88 6.09
C ALA A 25 -10.15 7.91 7.16
N ARG A 26 -9.64 6.73 6.76
CA ARG A 26 -9.11 5.73 7.71
C ARG A 26 -7.66 6.05 8.12
N GLN A 27 -7.41 6.05 9.43
CA GLN A 27 -6.09 6.31 10.01
C GLN A 27 -5.10 5.18 9.72
N TYR A 28 -5.55 3.92 9.77
CA TYR A 28 -4.70 2.76 9.50
C TYR A 28 -5.28 1.90 8.38
N THR A 29 -4.41 1.50 7.46
CA THR A 29 -4.73 0.52 6.41
C THR A 29 -3.58 -0.49 6.33
N SER A 30 -3.90 -1.78 6.38
CA SER A 30 -2.92 -2.83 6.14
C SER A 30 -2.62 -2.96 4.65
N ARG A 31 -1.35 -3.16 4.31
CA ARG A 31 -0.89 -3.35 2.94
C ARG A 31 0.04 -4.55 2.89
N VAL A 32 0.36 -4.98 1.67
CA VAL A 32 1.34 -6.05 1.43
C VAL A 32 1.83 -5.96 -0.01
N HIS A 33 3.13 -6.12 -0.20
CA HIS A 33 3.73 -6.21 -1.53
C HIS A 33 3.48 -7.58 -2.15
N VAL A 34 3.30 -7.65 -3.47
CA VAL A 34 2.98 -8.92 -4.15
C VAL A 34 4.06 -9.99 -3.96
N ALA A 35 5.33 -9.59 -3.93
CA ALA A 35 6.45 -10.50 -3.67
C ALA A 35 6.34 -11.21 -2.32
N ASP A 36 5.88 -10.50 -1.28
CA ASP A 36 5.69 -11.07 0.06
C ASP A 36 4.49 -12.01 0.14
N ILE A 37 3.44 -11.76 -0.65
CA ILE A 37 2.33 -12.71 -0.81
C ILE A 37 2.87 -14.01 -1.41
N CYS A 38 3.69 -13.92 -2.47
CA CYS A 38 4.29 -15.10 -3.09
C CYS A 38 5.18 -15.86 -2.09
N GLU A 39 5.98 -15.17 -1.28
CA GLU A 39 6.81 -15.84 -0.28
C GLU A 39 5.99 -16.51 0.81
N ALA A 40 4.96 -15.84 1.31
CA ALA A 40 4.04 -16.43 2.28
C ALA A 40 3.37 -17.70 1.74
N LEU A 41 2.91 -17.68 0.49
CA LEU A 41 2.32 -18.85 -0.16
C LEU A 41 3.34 -19.98 -0.32
N ARG A 42 4.55 -19.68 -0.79
CA ARG A 42 5.62 -20.68 -0.91
C ARG A 42 5.98 -21.29 0.44
N ALA A 43 6.09 -20.48 1.49
CA ALA A 43 6.38 -20.96 2.84
C ALA A 43 5.26 -21.86 3.38
N SER A 44 4.00 -21.49 3.15
CA SER A 44 2.83 -22.30 3.54
C SER A 44 2.79 -23.66 2.82
N ILE A 45 3.10 -23.69 1.52
CA ILE A 45 3.20 -24.93 0.74
C ILE A 45 4.32 -25.84 1.27
N ARG A 46 5.47 -25.27 1.65
CA ARG A 46 6.61 -26.03 2.19
C ARG A 46 6.38 -26.53 3.62
N LYS A 47 5.51 -25.86 4.39
CA LYS A 47 5.17 -26.21 5.78
C LYS A 47 3.65 -26.28 5.93
N PRO A 48 2.99 -27.31 5.37
CA PRO A 48 1.54 -27.42 5.43
C PRO A 48 1.04 -27.44 6.88
N SER A 49 0.04 -26.61 7.16
CA SER A 49 -0.64 -26.56 8.47
C SER A 49 -2.15 -26.51 8.25
N SER A 50 -2.81 -27.66 8.45
CA SER A 50 -4.25 -27.78 8.22
C SER A 50 -5.04 -26.84 9.13
N GLY A 51 -5.98 -26.10 8.54
CA GLY A 51 -6.86 -25.16 9.26
C GLY A 51 -6.19 -23.87 9.76
N ARG A 52 -4.91 -23.65 9.47
CA ARG A 52 -4.18 -22.49 9.98
C ARG A 52 -4.40 -21.24 9.13
N ILE A 53 -4.58 -20.10 9.79
CA ILE A 53 -4.81 -18.80 9.16
C ILE A 53 -3.62 -17.87 9.42
N TYR A 54 -3.09 -17.27 8.36
CA TYR A 54 -1.98 -16.33 8.41
C TYR A 54 -2.37 -14.98 7.81
N ASN A 55 -2.16 -13.90 8.56
CA ASN A 55 -2.29 -12.55 8.01
C ASN A 55 -1.04 -12.20 7.21
N ILE A 56 -1.22 -11.87 5.94
CA ILE A 56 -0.13 -11.44 5.06
C ILE A 56 -0.22 -9.91 4.92
N VAL A 57 0.46 -9.22 5.83
CA VAL A 57 0.51 -7.75 5.91
C VAL A 57 1.94 -7.29 6.17
N ASP A 58 2.27 -6.08 5.74
CA ASP A 58 3.51 -5.39 6.09
C ASP A 58 3.58 -4.99 7.57
N ASP A 59 4.74 -4.51 8.01
CA ASP A 59 5.00 -4.10 9.40
C ASP A 59 4.66 -2.64 9.69
N ASP A 60 4.33 -1.87 8.65
CA ASP A 60 4.19 -0.42 8.70
C ASP A 60 2.77 0.05 8.33
N PRO A 61 1.79 -0.10 9.25
CA PRO A 61 0.44 0.35 9.02
C PRO A 61 0.39 1.88 8.94
N ALA A 62 0.16 2.40 7.74
CA ALA A 62 0.05 3.83 7.46
C ALA A 62 -1.35 4.24 6.97
N SER A 63 -1.70 5.51 7.13
CA SER A 63 -2.92 6.09 6.54
C SER A 63 -2.84 6.10 5.02
N ARG A 64 -3.98 6.24 4.34
CA ARG A 64 -3.98 6.36 2.87
C ARG A 64 -3.30 7.67 2.42
N ALA A 65 -3.44 8.73 3.22
CA ALA A 65 -2.84 10.03 2.94
C ALA A 65 -1.30 9.97 2.94
N GLU A 66 -0.69 9.37 3.95
CA GLU A 66 0.77 9.22 4.03
C GLU A 66 1.34 8.43 2.85
N VAL A 67 0.67 7.34 2.48
CA VAL A 67 1.12 6.50 1.35
C VAL A 67 1.00 7.23 0.02
N PHE A 68 -0.07 7.98 -0.20
CA PHE A 68 -0.22 8.78 -1.42
C PHE A 68 0.76 9.96 -1.47
N ALA A 69 1.03 10.62 -0.33
CA ALA A 69 2.03 11.66 -0.25
C ALA A 69 3.42 11.13 -0.62
N PHE A 70 3.81 9.98 -0.06
CA PHE A 70 5.09 9.36 -0.41
C PHE A 70 5.14 8.90 -1.87
N ALA A 71 4.06 8.32 -2.40
CA ALA A 71 3.98 7.93 -3.81
C ALA A 71 4.13 9.15 -4.75
N HIS A 72 3.56 10.30 -4.39
CA HIS A 72 3.72 11.55 -5.14
C HIS A 72 5.19 12.01 -5.14
N THR A 73 5.85 12.01 -3.97
CA THR A 73 7.28 12.32 -3.87
C THR A 73 8.14 11.40 -4.73
N LEU A 74 7.83 10.09 -4.77
CA LEU A 74 8.55 9.15 -5.61
C LEU A 74 8.37 9.43 -7.10
N ILE A 75 7.14 9.74 -7.54
CA ILE A 75 6.88 10.06 -8.94
C ILE A 75 7.58 11.35 -9.34
N GLU A 76 7.45 12.42 -8.56
CA GLU A 76 8.10 13.70 -8.88
C GLU A 76 9.63 13.56 -8.89
N LYS A 77 10.19 12.71 -8.02
CA LYS A 77 11.62 12.39 -8.04
C LYS A 77 12.04 11.66 -9.31
N LYS A 78 11.23 10.73 -9.83
CA LYS A 78 11.58 9.91 -11.01
C LYS A 78 11.25 10.61 -12.33
N TRP A 79 10.15 11.34 -12.38
CA TRP A 79 9.63 12.04 -13.56
C TRP A 79 9.15 13.45 -13.18
N PRO A 80 10.08 14.40 -13.02
CA PRO A 80 9.74 15.76 -12.59
C PRO A 80 8.75 16.46 -13.53
N GLY A 81 7.77 17.16 -12.96
CA GLY A 81 6.82 18.01 -13.68
C GLY A 81 5.72 17.28 -14.47
N GLN A 82 5.61 15.95 -14.35
CA GLN A 82 4.64 15.17 -15.15
C GLN A 82 3.24 15.07 -14.53
N ILE A 83 3.08 15.36 -13.23
CA ILE A 83 1.78 15.31 -12.54
C ILE A 83 1.21 16.72 -12.34
N LYS A 84 -0.05 16.93 -12.76
CA LYS A 84 -0.77 18.21 -12.51
C LYS A 84 -1.34 18.32 -11.10
N THR A 85 -1.75 17.20 -10.52
CA THR A 85 -2.29 17.12 -9.16
C THR A 85 -1.20 17.41 -8.14
N ARG A 86 -1.37 18.47 -7.32
CA ARG A 86 -0.31 18.93 -6.40
C ARG A 86 -0.22 18.08 -5.15
N ASN A 87 -1.32 17.53 -4.65
CA ASN A 87 -1.32 16.69 -3.45
C ASN A 87 -2.53 15.74 -3.40
N TYR A 88 -2.52 14.84 -2.41
CA TYR A 88 -3.61 13.89 -2.18
C TYR A 88 -4.90 14.54 -1.66
N SER A 89 -4.82 15.68 -0.95
CA SER A 89 -6.01 16.42 -0.51
C SER A 89 -6.82 16.98 -1.69
N ASP A 90 -6.16 17.42 -2.76
CA ASP A 90 -6.80 17.86 -4.00
C ASP A 90 -7.61 16.70 -4.63
N MET A 91 -7.15 15.46 -4.46
CA MET A 91 -7.87 14.27 -4.95
C MET A 91 -9.05 13.86 -4.07
N LEU A 92 -9.00 14.18 -2.77
CA LEU A 92 -10.04 13.84 -1.78
C LEU A 92 -11.23 14.80 -1.82
N GLY A 93 -11.01 16.07 -2.17
CA GLY A 93 -12.01 17.13 -2.03
C GLY A 93 -12.13 17.65 -0.59
N SER A 94 -12.98 18.67 -0.39
CA SER A 94 -13.17 19.44 0.86
C SER A 94 -13.71 18.65 2.07
N SER A 95 -13.87 17.34 1.96
CA SER A 95 -14.48 16.46 2.96
C SER A 95 -13.49 15.42 3.51
N SER A 96 -12.35 15.87 4.05
CA SER A 96 -11.32 14.97 4.56
C SER A 96 -10.74 15.37 5.91
N GLN A 97 -11.54 15.23 6.98
CA GLN A 97 -11.00 15.05 8.32
C GLN A 97 -10.79 13.56 8.57
N ALA A 98 -9.63 13.20 9.15
CA ALA A 98 -9.41 11.82 9.61
C ALA A 98 -10.45 11.49 10.67
N GLN A 99 -11.25 10.46 10.44
CA GLN A 99 -12.29 10.02 11.37
C GLN A 99 -11.91 8.65 11.93
N VAL A 100 -12.12 8.46 13.23
CA VAL A 100 -12.09 7.13 13.83
C VAL A 100 -13.36 6.41 13.37
N LEU A 101 -13.27 5.78 12.20
CA LEU A 101 -14.36 4.99 11.64
C LEU A 101 -14.46 3.64 12.37
N PRO A 102 -15.67 3.16 12.71
CA PRO A 102 -15.86 1.80 13.22
C PRO A 102 -15.17 0.76 12.32
N GLY A 103 -14.43 -0.16 12.93
CA GLY A 103 -13.73 -1.22 12.20
C GLY A 103 -12.31 -0.89 11.70
N GLN A 104 -11.73 0.24 12.12
CA GLN A 104 -10.28 0.45 12.00
C GLN A 104 -9.53 -0.57 12.85
N LYS A 105 -8.59 -1.31 12.24
CA LYS A 105 -7.83 -2.37 12.91
C LYS A 105 -6.38 -2.33 12.46
N ARG A 106 -5.48 -2.61 13.40
CA ARG A 106 -4.08 -2.96 13.12
C ARG A 106 -4.00 -4.48 13.07
N VAL A 107 -3.42 -5.02 12.01
CA VAL A 107 -3.34 -6.46 11.77
C VAL A 107 -1.92 -6.91 12.06
N SER A 108 -1.77 -7.95 12.88
CA SER A 108 -0.46 -8.55 13.18
C SER A 108 -0.14 -9.68 12.19
N ASN A 109 1.11 -9.72 11.72
CA ASN A 109 1.69 -10.79 10.91
C ASN A 109 2.58 -11.75 11.74
N ALA A 110 2.51 -11.71 13.08
CA ALA A 110 3.40 -12.47 13.96
C ALA A 110 3.40 -13.99 13.65
N LEU A 111 2.23 -14.55 13.35
CA LEU A 111 2.12 -15.98 13.02
C LEU A 111 2.82 -16.34 11.70
N LEU A 112 2.73 -15.47 10.70
CA LEU A 112 3.43 -15.63 9.43
C LEU A 112 4.95 -15.71 9.64
N LYS A 113 5.47 -14.83 10.50
CA LYS A 113 6.90 -14.77 10.82
C LYS A 113 7.35 -15.93 11.70
N ASN A 114 6.61 -16.21 12.78
CA ASN A 114 7.03 -17.16 13.80
C ASN A 114 6.84 -18.63 13.36
N GLU A 115 5.74 -18.97 12.70
CA GLU A 115 5.45 -20.37 12.33
C GLU A 115 6.01 -20.72 10.95
N LEU A 116 5.79 -19.86 9.96
CA LEU A 116 6.27 -20.13 8.60
C LEU A 116 7.73 -19.72 8.40
N GLY A 117 8.26 -18.82 9.24
CA GLY A 117 9.63 -18.31 9.11
C GLY A 117 9.77 -17.29 7.97
N VAL A 118 8.68 -16.66 7.54
CA VAL A 118 8.70 -15.71 6.42
C VAL A 118 9.41 -14.42 6.85
N GLN A 119 10.39 -14.01 6.05
CA GLN A 119 10.99 -12.69 6.10
C GLN A 119 10.43 -11.86 4.94
N LEU A 120 9.89 -10.68 5.25
CA LEU A 120 9.31 -9.79 4.25
C LEU A 120 10.44 -9.11 3.46
N PHE A 121 10.36 -9.17 2.14
CA PHE A 121 11.19 -8.38 1.23
C PHE A 121 10.87 -6.88 1.34
N HIS A 122 9.59 -6.56 1.56
CA HIS A 122 9.12 -5.18 1.68
C HIS A 122 8.32 -4.98 2.98
N PRO A 123 9.01 -4.86 4.13
CA PRO A 123 8.35 -4.75 5.43
C PRO A 123 7.61 -3.43 5.62
N THR A 124 7.83 -2.44 4.76
CA THR A 124 7.16 -1.13 4.85
C THR A 124 6.53 -0.73 3.52
N TYR A 125 5.46 0.08 3.57
CA TYR A 125 4.87 0.63 2.36
C TYR A 125 5.88 1.44 1.53
N ARG A 126 6.87 2.07 2.20
CA ARG A 126 7.94 2.83 1.54
C ARG A 126 8.80 1.92 0.67
N SER A 127 9.35 0.87 1.26
CA SER A 127 10.18 -0.11 0.55
C SER A 127 9.43 -0.78 -0.60
N GLY A 128 8.13 -1.06 -0.42
CA GLY A 128 7.28 -1.63 -1.47
C GLY A 128 7.02 -0.66 -2.62
N LEU A 129 6.74 0.62 -2.33
CA LEU A 129 6.53 1.63 -3.37
C LEU A 129 7.82 1.96 -4.12
N GLU A 130 8.95 2.05 -3.43
CA GLU A 130 10.27 2.25 -4.04
C GLU A 130 10.64 1.12 -5.01
N SER A 131 10.38 -0.13 -4.60
CA SER A 131 10.59 -1.31 -5.45
C SER A 131 9.77 -1.22 -6.75
N ILE A 132 8.48 -0.92 -6.62
CA ILE A 132 7.56 -0.81 -7.76
C ILE A 132 7.96 0.33 -8.69
N ILE A 133 8.21 1.53 -8.15
CA ILE A 133 8.54 2.66 -9.01
C ILE A 133 9.89 2.46 -9.69
N LYS A 134 10.86 1.80 -9.05
CA LYS A 134 12.15 1.46 -9.66
C LYS A 134 11.96 0.58 -10.89
N SER A 135 11.06 -0.40 -10.83
CA SER A 135 10.79 -1.31 -11.96
C SER A 135 9.86 -0.74 -13.03
N MET A 136 9.21 0.41 -12.79
CA MET A 136 8.34 1.03 -13.78
C MET A 136 9.14 1.67 -14.92
N GLU A 137 8.71 1.43 -16.15
CA GLU A 137 9.09 2.21 -17.33
C GLU A 137 8.43 3.58 -17.30
N ASN A 138 8.93 4.53 -18.10
CA ASN A 138 8.36 5.87 -18.16
C ASN A 138 6.93 5.80 -18.73
N PRO A 139 5.89 6.12 -17.96
CA PRO A 139 4.51 6.00 -18.43
C PRO A 139 4.06 7.20 -19.28
N PHE A 140 4.92 8.20 -19.47
CA PHE A 140 4.63 9.44 -20.20
C PHE A 140 5.20 9.47 -21.63
N HIS A 141 5.88 8.40 -22.06
CA HIS A 141 6.48 8.28 -23.39
C HIS A 141 6.13 6.95 -24.05
#